data_AF-A0AA39MWZ6-F1
#
_entry.id   AF-A0AA39MWZ6-F1
#
_cell.length_a   1.000
_cell.length_b   1.000
_cell.length_c   1.000
_cell.angle_alpha   90.00
_cell.angle_beta   90.00
_cell.angle_gamma   90.00
#
_symmetry.space_group_name_H-M   'P 1'
#
loop_
_entity.id
_entity.type
_entity.pdbx_description
1 polymer ?
#
loop_
_entity_poly.entity_id
_entity_poly.type
_entity_poly.pdbx_seq_one_letter_code
_entity_poly.pdbx_strand_id
1 'polypeptide(L)'
;MSTSDSDSCASSVDSTLDCISRSTSNSSATSVASQEHPIVLEWAKWEDRLFEDVPPPPEDLFDNSVDYATRQARQKAYQAKVDAAMKDVLEEYKKWWADNDEAICAYWVFIALDYSVISDG
;
A
#
# COMPACT_ATOMS: atom_id res chain seq x y z
N MET A 1 -5.25 53.02 -41.59
CA MET A 1 -4.25 51.97 -41.32
C MET A 1 -3.12 52.66 -40.57
N SER A 2 -3.04 52.44 -39.26
CA SER A 2 -2.01 53.03 -38.41
C SER A 2 -1.05 51.92 -38.02
N THR A 3 0.20 52.00 -38.48
CA THR A 3 1.28 51.07 -38.16
C THR A 3 1.94 51.51 -36.85
N SER A 4 1.91 50.64 -35.85
CA SER A 4 2.64 50.81 -34.59
C SER A 4 3.93 50.00 -34.67
N ASP A 5 5.07 50.68 -34.61
CA ASP A 5 6.37 50.07 -34.36
C ASP A 5 6.69 50.23 -32.88
N SER A 6 6.98 49.12 -32.19
CA SER A 6 7.29 49.07 -30.77
C SER A 6 8.79 48.96 -30.54
N ASP A 7 9.27 49.83 -29.66
CA ASP A 7 10.67 50.06 -29.30
C ASP A 7 11.28 49.04 -28.32
N SER A 8 12.61 49.12 -28.26
CA SER A 8 13.45 49.13 -27.04
C SER A 8 14.22 47.86 -26.65
N CYS A 9 15.54 48.05 -26.68
CA CYS A 9 16.59 47.15 -26.25
C CYS A 9 16.95 47.33 -24.76
N ALA A 10 17.40 46.22 -24.16
CA ALA A 10 18.42 46.06 -23.12
C ALA A 10 18.19 46.63 -21.70
N SER A 11 18.25 45.73 -20.70
CA SER A 11 19.25 45.79 -19.61
C SER A 11 19.22 44.52 -18.75
N SER A 12 20.41 44.00 -18.43
CA SER A 12 20.71 42.95 -17.45
C SER A 12 20.54 43.40 -15.99
N VAL A 13 20.54 42.41 -15.09
CA VAL A 13 21.08 42.27 -13.70
C VAL A 13 20.06 41.48 -12.87
N ASP A 14 20.36 40.59 -11.92
CA ASP A 14 21.51 40.29 -11.08
C ASP A 14 21.29 38.86 -10.53
N SER A 15 22.29 37.98 -10.59
CA SER A 15 22.19 36.64 -9.99
C SER A 15 22.53 36.73 -8.51
N THR A 16 21.52 36.89 -7.66
CA THR A 16 21.64 36.72 -6.20
C THR A 16 21.39 35.26 -5.82
N LEU A 17 22.46 34.47 -5.79
CA LEU A 17 22.48 33.17 -5.11
C LEU A 17 22.69 33.42 -3.62
N ASP A 18 21.59 33.54 -2.87
CA ASP A 18 21.66 33.55 -1.41
C ASP A 18 21.91 32.14 -0.88
N CYS A 19 23.13 31.92 -0.40
CA CYS A 19 23.55 30.75 0.35
C CYS A 19 22.73 30.65 1.66
N ILE A 20 21.75 29.76 1.69
CA ILE A 20 21.03 29.41 2.92
C ILE A 20 21.99 28.68 3.86
N SER A 21 22.62 29.42 4.77
CA SER A 21 23.21 28.88 5.98
C SER A 21 22.13 28.75 7.05
N ARG A 22 21.71 27.52 7.36
CA ARG A 22 21.35 27.13 8.73
C ARG A 22 21.32 25.61 8.90
N SER A 23 22.50 25.03 9.11
CA SER A 23 22.62 23.75 9.81
C SER A 23 22.08 23.94 11.23
N THR A 24 20.82 23.59 11.46
CA THR A 24 20.26 23.45 12.81
C THR A 24 20.10 21.96 13.06
N SER A 25 21.15 21.35 13.63
CA SER A 25 21.11 20.00 14.17
C SER A 25 20.16 19.98 15.36
N ASN A 26 18.89 19.69 15.13
CA ASN A 26 18.01 19.21 16.19
C ASN A 26 18.14 17.69 16.24
N SER A 27 19.14 17.22 17.01
CA SER A 27 19.08 15.90 17.62
C SER A 27 17.96 15.90 18.66
N SER A 28 16.72 15.82 18.19
CA SER A 28 15.62 15.36 19.01
C SER A 28 15.66 13.85 18.93
N ALA A 29 16.10 13.21 20.01
CA ALA A 29 15.92 11.79 20.21
C ALA A 29 14.42 11.50 20.08
N THR A 30 14.00 11.02 18.92
CA THR A 30 12.65 10.50 18.73
C THR A 30 12.56 9.29 19.64
N SER A 31 11.83 9.47 20.75
CA SER A 31 11.30 8.39 21.55
C SER A 31 10.86 7.28 20.59
N VAL A 32 11.38 6.07 20.77
CA VAL A 32 11.00 4.85 20.06
C VAL A 32 9.55 4.54 20.43
N ALA A 33 8.61 5.36 19.96
CA ALA A 33 7.28 4.88 19.67
C ALA A 33 7.51 3.79 18.64
N SER A 34 7.00 2.58 18.88
CA SER A 34 6.98 1.48 17.93
C SER A 34 6.35 2.00 16.65
N GLN A 35 7.18 2.51 15.75
CA GLN A 35 6.74 3.13 14.52
C GLN A 35 6.51 1.95 13.59
N GLU A 36 5.25 1.53 13.48
CA GLU A 36 4.84 0.45 12.58
C GLU A 36 5.46 0.70 11.20
N HIS A 37 6.17 -0.29 10.65
CA HIS A 37 6.89 -0.10 9.40
C HIS A 37 5.89 0.23 8.27
N PRO A 38 6.15 1.22 7.39
CA PRO A 38 5.17 1.65 6.39
C PRO A 38 4.59 0.53 5.52
N ILE A 39 5.41 -0.48 5.20
CA ILE A 39 4.96 -1.66 4.43
C ILE A 39 3.89 -2.49 5.16
N VAL A 40 3.94 -2.54 6.50
CA VAL A 40 2.97 -3.27 7.33
C VAL A 40 1.63 -2.55 7.32
N LEU A 41 1.66 -1.22 7.40
CA LEU A 41 0.46 -0.40 7.32
C LEU A 41 -0.23 -0.53 5.96
N GLU A 42 0.53 -0.58 4.86
CA GLU A 42 -0.04 -0.83 3.54
C GLU A 42 -0.55 -2.25 3.38
N TRP A 43 0.17 -3.25 3.88
CA TRP A 43 -0.29 -4.63 3.89
C TRP A 43 -1.63 -4.79 4.61
N ALA A 44 -1.78 -4.22 5.81
CA ALA A 44 -3.02 -4.30 6.58
C ALA A 44 -4.22 -3.72 5.80
N LYS A 45 -4.02 -2.61 5.08
CA LYS A 45 -5.05 -2.03 4.21
C LYS A 45 -5.43 -2.96 3.06
N TRP A 46 -4.45 -3.69 2.51
CA TRP A 46 -4.73 -4.68 1.47
C TRP A 46 -5.51 -5.87 2.00
N GLU A 47 -5.24 -6.34 3.21
CA GLU A 47 -6.04 -7.40 3.85
C GLU A 47 -7.49 -6.97 4.02
N ASP A 48 -7.75 -5.76 4.53
CA ASP A 48 -9.11 -5.23 4.66
C ASP A 48 -9.81 -5.15 3.29
N ARG A 49 -9.12 -4.61 2.29
CA ARG A 49 -9.67 -4.43 0.93
C ARG A 49 -9.95 -5.75 0.22
N LEU A 50 -9.16 -6.79 0.46
CA LEU A 50 -9.35 -8.12 -0.15
C LEU A 50 -10.69 -8.76 0.22
N PHE A 51 -11.22 -8.44 1.40
CA PHE A 51 -12.45 -9.06 1.91
C PHE A 51 -13.64 -8.09 1.99
N GLU A 52 -13.46 -6.81 1.66
CA GLU A 52 -14.50 -5.77 1.73
C GLU A 52 -15.77 -6.14 0.95
N ASP A 53 -15.60 -6.64 -0.27
CA ASP A 53 -16.70 -6.96 -1.18
C ASP A 53 -17.14 -8.45 -1.14
N VAL A 54 -16.56 -9.24 -0.23
CA VAL A 54 -16.90 -10.67 -0.13
C VAL A 54 -18.33 -10.81 0.41
N PRO A 55 -19.25 -11.45 -0.33
CA PRO A 55 -20.62 -11.62 0.13
C PRO A 55 -20.65 -12.52 1.38
N PRO A 56 -21.57 -12.29 2.33
CA PRO A 56 -21.70 -13.17 3.48
C PRO A 56 -22.12 -14.58 3.03
N PRO A 57 -21.68 -15.62 3.76
CA PRO A 57 -22.10 -16.99 3.46
C PRO A 57 -23.61 -17.12 3.65
N PRO A 58 -24.33 -17.79 2.73
CA PRO A 58 -25.75 -18.02 2.89
C PRO A 58 -26.03 -18.95 4.09
N GLU A 59 -27.15 -18.75 4.78
CA GLU A 59 -27.51 -19.51 6.00
C GLU A 59 -27.58 -21.03 5.76
N ASP A 60 -27.89 -21.44 4.53
CA ASP A 60 -28.07 -22.83 4.11
C ASP A 60 -26.80 -23.46 3.51
N LEU A 61 -25.66 -22.77 3.55
CA LEU A 61 -24.40 -23.22 2.94
C LEU A 61 -23.92 -24.56 3.50
N PHE A 62 -24.10 -24.75 4.82
CA PHE A 62 -23.71 -25.96 5.56
C PHE A 62 -24.91 -26.77 6.05
N ASP A 63 -26.08 -26.54 5.45
CA ASP A 63 -27.28 -27.29 5.78
C ASP A 63 -27.08 -28.78 5.47
N ASN A 64 -27.11 -29.59 6.53
CA ASN A 64 -26.92 -31.04 6.44
C ASN A 64 -28.26 -31.79 6.24
N SER A 65 -29.39 -31.08 6.24
CA SER A 65 -30.71 -31.67 6.00
C SER A 65 -30.97 -31.93 4.51
N VAL A 66 -30.27 -31.24 3.62
CA VAL A 66 -30.34 -31.44 2.17
C VAL A 66 -29.41 -32.55 1.70
N ASP A 67 -29.67 -33.06 0.49
CA ASP A 67 -28.79 -34.04 -0.13
C ASP A 67 -27.40 -33.45 -0.42
N TYR A 68 -26.41 -34.34 -0.51
CA TYR A 68 -25.01 -33.96 -0.73
C TYR A 68 -24.82 -33.13 -2.00
N ALA A 69 -25.53 -33.45 -3.09
CA ALA A 69 -25.36 -32.77 -4.37
C ALA A 69 -25.88 -31.34 -4.31
N THR A 70 -27.03 -31.11 -3.68
CA THR A 70 -27.57 -29.78 -3.42
C THR A 70 -26.61 -28.95 -2.57
N ARG A 71 -26.08 -29.50 -1.47
CA ARG A 71 -25.09 -28.80 -0.63
C ARG A 71 -23.84 -28.42 -1.42
N GLN A 72 -23.32 -29.35 -2.24
CA GLN A 72 -22.16 -29.07 -3.08
C GLN A 72 -22.44 -27.99 -4.13
N ALA A 73 -23.64 -27.98 -4.72
CA ALA A 73 -24.05 -26.96 -5.67
C ALA A 73 -24.11 -25.56 -5.02
N ARG A 74 -24.67 -25.47 -3.81
CA ARG A 74 -24.68 -24.22 -3.01
C ARG A 74 -23.26 -23.73 -2.71
N GLN A 75 -22.39 -24.62 -2.26
CA GLN A 75 -20.99 -24.27 -1.98
C GLN A 75 -20.28 -23.75 -3.22
N LYS A 76 -20.42 -24.42 -4.36
CA LYS A 76 -19.83 -23.96 -5.64
C LYS A 76 -20.39 -22.62 -6.09
N ALA A 77 -21.70 -22.41 -5.96
CA ALA A 77 -22.33 -21.15 -6.33
C ALA A 77 -21.86 -19.99 -5.44
N TYR A 78 -21.69 -20.22 -4.13
CA TYR A 78 -21.11 -19.23 -3.23
C TYR A 78 -19.66 -18.95 -3.56
N GLN A 79 -18.84 -19.99 -3.76
CA GLN A 79 -17.43 -19.83 -4.11
C GLN A 79 -17.24 -19.03 -5.40
N ALA A 80 -18.04 -19.29 -6.44
CA ALA A 80 -18.00 -18.50 -7.67
C ALA A 80 -18.32 -17.01 -7.46
N LYS A 81 -19.18 -16.66 -6.49
CA LYS A 81 -19.47 -15.26 -6.14
C LYS A 81 -18.30 -14.62 -5.41
N VAL A 82 -17.68 -15.34 -4.47
CA VAL A 82 -16.48 -14.88 -3.76
C VAL A 82 -15.33 -14.66 -4.75
N ASP A 83 -15.08 -15.63 -5.64
CA ASP A 83 -14.04 -15.53 -6.66
C ASP A 83 -14.28 -14.34 -7.59
N ALA A 84 -15.54 -14.10 -7.99
CA ALA A 84 -15.89 -12.96 -8.83
C ALA A 84 -15.70 -11.62 -8.10
N ALA A 85 -16.07 -11.53 -6.82
CA ALA A 85 -15.91 -10.32 -6.01
C ALA A 85 -14.43 -10.00 -5.75
N MET A 86 -13.61 -11.02 -5.45
CA MET A 86 -12.20 -10.83 -5.14
C MET A 86 -11.31 -10.66 -6.38
N LYS A 87 -11.79 -10.99 -7.58
CA LYS A 87 -10.96 -11.11 -8.78
C LYS A 87 -10.10 -9.87 -9.03
N ASP A 88 -10.73 -8.71 -9.11
CA ASP A 88 -10.06 -7.47 -9.50
C ASP A 88 -9.10 -7.01 -8.39
N VAL A 89 -9.54 -7.08 -7.12
CA VAL A 89 -8.71 -6.72 -5.96
C VAL A 89 -7.49 -7.64 -5.83
N LEU A 90 -7.64 -8.93 -6.13
CA LEU A 90 -6.56 -9.90 -6.06
C LEU A 90 -5.53 -9.70 -7.18
N GLU A 91 -5.95 -9.25 -8.37
CA GLU A 91 -5.03 -8.82 -9.43
C GLU A 91 -4.25 -7.56 -9.02
N GLU A 92 -4.91 -6.56 -8.43
CA GLU A 92 -4.24 -5.36 -7.91
C GLU A 92 -3.28 -5.68 -6.76
N TYR A 93 -3.68 -6.54 -5.82
CA TYR A 93 -2.84 -6.97 -4.70
C TYR A 93 -1.59 -7.69 -5.16
N LYS A 94 -1.71 -8.60 -6.15
CA LYS A 94 -0.55 -9.27 -6.77
C LYS A 94 0.40 -8.27 -7.41
N LYS A 95 -0.13 -7.25 -8.08
CA LYS A 95 0.68 -6.19 -8.67
C LYS A 95 1.40 -5.38 -7.60
N TRP A 96 0.70 -4.94 -6.56
CA TRP A 96 1.31 -4.23 -5.43
C TRP A 96 2.43 -5.06 -4.79
N TRP A 97 2.22 -6.36 -4.61
CA TRP A 97 3.25 -7.28 -4.13
C TRP A 97 4.51 -7.29 -4.99
N ALA A 98 4.34 -7.40 -6.31
CA ALA A 98 5.46 -7.40 -7.24
C ALA A 98 6.19 -6.05 -7.25
N ASP A 99 5.44 -4.94 -7.18
CA ASP A 99 5.98 -3.58 -7.16
C ASP A 99 6.74 -3.27 -5.85
N ASN A 100 6.44 -4.00 -4.76
CA ASN A 100 7.02 -3.79 -3.43
C ASN A 100 7.93 -4.93 -2.95
N ASP A 101 8.30 -5.88 -3.81
CA ASP A 101 9.06 -7.09 -3.45
C ASP A 101 10.37 -6.77 -2.69
N GLU A 102 11.13 -5.77 -3.15
CA GLU A 102 12.38 -5.35 -2.51
C GLU A 102 12.14 -4.77 -1.11
N ALA A 103 11.11 -3.93 -0.94
CA ALA A 103 10.77 -3.32 0.34
C ALA A 103 10.26 -4.37 1.34
N ILE A 104 9.49 -5.35 0.86
CA ILE A 104 9.02 -6.48 1.65
C ILE A 104 10.22 -7.35 2.07
N CYS A 105 11.13 -7.68 1.16
CA CYS A 105 12.35 -8.42 1.46
C CYS A 105 13.21 -7.70 2.52
N ALA A 106 13.43 -6.40 2.36
CA ALA A 106 14.19 -5.59 3.32
C ALA A 106 13.53 -5.60 4.72
N TYR A 107 12.20 -5.52 4.78
CA TYR A 107 11.45 -5.62 6.03
C TYR A 107 11.62 -6.99 6.71
N TRP A 108 11.55 -8.09 5.95
CA TRP A 108 11.78 -9.43 6.49
C TRP A 108 13.21 -9.62 7.02
N VAL A 109 14.21 -9.07 6.33
CA VAL A 109 15.60 -9.08 6.79
C VAL A 109 15.74 -8.28 8.09
N PHE A 110 15.13 -7.11 8.17
CA PHE A 110 15.13 -6.29 9.39
C PHE A 110 14.52 -7.05 10.58
N ILE A 111 13.34 -7.66 10.39
CA ILE A 111 12.73 -8.51 11.43
C ILE A 111 13.67 -9.66 11.81
N ALA A 112 14.20 -10.40 10.84
CA ALA A 112 15.04 -11.57 11.13
C ALA A 112 16.30 -11.20 11.94
N LEU A 113 16.88 -10.02 11.69
CA LEU A 113 18.02 -9.50 12.44
C LEU A 113 17.62 -9.08 13.87
N ASP A 114 16.47 -8.41 14.03
CA ASP A 114 15.95 -8.03 15.36
C ASP A 114 15.63 -9.26 16.22
N TYR A 115 15.08 -10.33 15.63
CA TYR A 115 14.83 -11.59 16.34
C TYR A 115 16.12 -12.35 16.69
N SER A 116 17.19 -12.19 15.90
CA SER A 116 18.48 -12.84 16.18
C SER A 116 19.21 -12.19 17.36
N VAL A 117 19.11 -10.87 17.53
CA VAL A 117 19.73 -10.13 18.65
C VAL A 117 19.12 -10.52 20.02
N ILE A 118 17.88 -11.02 20.04
CA ILE A 118 17.17 -11.38 21.28
C ILE A 118 17.47 -12.84 21.72
N SER A 119 17.94 -13.70 20.82
CA SER A 119 18.12 -15.14 21.10
C SER A 119 19.50 -15.54 21.66
N ASP A 120 20.46 -14.62 21.75
CA ASP A 120 21.82 -14.87 22.24
C ASP A 120 22.06 -14.43 23.71
N GLY A 121 21.00 -14.15 24.49
CA GLY A 121 21.04 -13.81 25.92
C GLY A 121 20.60 -14.96 26.82
#